data_AF-A0A959FXF0-F1
#
_entry.id   AF-A0A959FXF0-F1
#
_cell.length_a   1.000
_cell.length_b   1.000
_cell.length_c   1.000
_cell.angle_alpha   90.00
_cell.angle_beta   90.00
_cell.angle_gamma   90.00
#
_symmetry.space_group_name_H-M   'P 1'
#
loop_
_entity.id
_entity.type
_entity.pdbx_description
1 polymer ?
#
loop_
_entity_poly.entity_id
_entity_poly.type
_entity_poly.pdbx_seq_one_letter_code
_entity_poly.pdbx_strand_id
1 'polypeptide(L)' 'RHPNYFGEISFWAGLFLFALAADPGYWWTGIGCFAMWVMFQFGTLPMMEKRNLARRPDYAEVMKRVPRLFPWFPKS' A
#
# COMPACT_ATOMS: atom_id res chain seq x y z
N ARG A 1 7.30 -5.96 -2.55
CA ARG A 1 7.07 -6.11 -4.01
C ARG A 1 6.62 -4.79 -4.61
N HIS A 2 5.83 -4.01 -3.87
CA HIS A 2 5.32 -2.72 -4.29
C HIS A 2 5.73 -1.62 -3.29
N PRO A 3 7.04 -1.32 -3.14
CA PRO A 3 7.51 -0.36 -2.13
C PRO A 3 6.92 1.04 -2.31
N ASN A 4 6.57 1.42 -3.54
CA ASN A 4 5.92 2.71 -3.82
C ASN A 4 4.56 2.85 -3.13
N TYR A 5 3.79 1.76 -3.00
CA TYR A 5 2.49 1.77 -2.33
C TYR A 5 2.63 1.92 -0.82
N PHE A 6 3.72 1.43 -0.24
CA PHE A 6 4.03 1.74 1.16
C PHE A 6 4.30 3.24 1.35
N GLY A 7 5.00 3.86 0.39
CA GLY A 7 5.19 5.31 0.35
C GLY A 7 3.87 6.07 0.24
N GLU A 8 2.97 5.67 -0.65
CA GLU A 8 1.63 6.27 -0.79
C GLU A 8 0.80 6.13 0.49
N ILE A 9 0.76 4.94 1.11
CA ILE A 9 0.05 4.72 2.38
C ILE A 9 0.65 5.59 3.49
N SER A 10 1.97 5.66 3.58
CA SER A 10 2.67 6.49 4.58
C SER A 10 2.44 7.98 4.34
N PHE A 11 2.34 8.40 3.07
CA PHE A 11 2.02 9.77 2.68
C PHE A 11 0.61 10.16 3.11
N TRP A 12 -0.40 9.32 2.83
CA TRP A 12 -1.78 9.57 3.27
C TRP A 12 -1.92 9.55 4.79
N ALA A 13 -1.24 8.63 5.47
CA ALA A 13 -1.17 8.61 6.93
C ALA A 13 -0.50 9.87 7.48
N GLY A 14 0.58 10.34 6.86
CA GLY A 14 1.24 11.59 7.21
C GLY A 14 0.34 12.81 7.06
N LEU A 15 -0.39 12.91 5.94
CA LEU A 15 -1.38 13.98 5.73
C LEU A 15 -2.47 13.98 6.80
N PHE A 16 -2.96 12.81 7.20
CA PHE A 16 -3.93 12.69 8.28
C PHE A 16 -3.35 13.16 9.63
N LEU A 17 -2.10 12.78 9.94
CA LEU A 17 -1.42 13.24 11.15
C LEU A 17 -1.21 14.76 11.15
N PHE A 18 -0.86 15.36 10.01
CA PHE A 18 -0.76 16.81 9.88
C PHE A 18 -2.11 17.50 10.04
N ALA A 19 -3.20 16.94 9.50
CA ALA A 19 -4.55 17.47 9.70
C ALA A 19 -4.94 17.46 11.18
N LEU A 20 -4.69 16.36 11.89
CA LEU A 20 -4.93 16.26 13.33
C LEU A 20 -4.06 17.21 14.15
N ALA A 21 -2.80 17.43 13.74
CA ALA A 21 -1.90 18.37 14.40
C ALA A 21 -2.33 19.83 14.20
N ALA A 22 -2.97 20.15 13.08
CA ALA A 22 -3.50 21.48 12.81
C ALA A 22 -4.78 21.77 13.62
N ASP A 23 -5.71 20.81 13.67
CA ASP A 23 -6.90 20.88 14.52
C ASP A 23 -7.41 19.45 14.81
N PRO A 24 -7.54 19.04 16.09
CA PRO A 24 -8.14 17.76 16.45
C PRO A 24 -9.56 17.55 15.93
N GLY A 25 -10.29 18.62 15.61
CA GLY A 25 -11.61 18.59 14.96
C GLY A 25 -11.60 17.95 13.57
N TYR A 26 -10.45 17.84 12.92
CA TYR A 26 -10.29 17.17 11.62
C TYR A 26 -10.14 15.65 11.70
N TRP A 27 -10.41 15.02 12.85
CA TRP A 27 -10.34 13.56 13.00
C TRP A 27 -11.13 12.78 11.92
N TRP A 28 -12.22 13.36 11.40
CA TRP A 28 -13.04 12.75 10.34
C TRP A 28 -12.28 12.56 9.02
N THR A 29 -11.23 13.35 8.77
CA THR A 29 -10.38 13.21 7.57
C THR A 29 -9.64 11.87 7.54
N GLY A 30 -9.55 11.18 8.67
CA GLY A 30 -9.02 9.81 8.78
C GLY A 30 -9.82 8.80 7.97
N ILE A 31 -11.11 9.06 7.71
CA ILE A 31 -11.93 8.25 6.82
C ILE A 31 -11.37 8.28 5.40
N GLY A 32 -10.89 9.43 4.92
CA GLY A 32 -10.24 9.56 3.62
C GLY A 32 -8.93 8.77 3.55
N CYS A 33 -8.10 8.87 4.58
CA CYS A 33 -6.86 8.07 4.67
C CYS A 33 -7.17 6.56 4.66
N PHE A 34 -8.18 6.12 5.41
CA PHE A 34 -8.60 4.72 5.45
C PHE A 34 -9.18 4.26 4.11
N ALA A 35 -10.02 5.07 3.46
CA ALA A 35 -10.57 4.77 2.15
C ALA A 35 -9.47 4.60 1.09
N MET A 36 -8.45 5.47 1.10
CA MET A 36 -7.29 5.34 0.21
C MET A 36 -6.52 4.05 0.49
N TRP A 37 -6.29 3.70 1.75
CA TRP A 37 -5.64 2.45 2.14
C TRP A 37 -6.41 1.22 1.63
N VAL A 38 -7.73 1.18 1.80
CA VAL A 38 -8.61 0.10 1.31
C VAL A 38 -8.55 0.03 -0.22
N MET A 39 -8.63 1.15 -0.92
CA MET A 39 -8.58 1.19 -2.38
C MET A 39 -7.26 0.60 -2.90
N PHE A 40 -6.12 0.94 -2.30
CA PHE A 40 -4.85 0.36 -2.69
C PHE A 40 -4.79 -1.14 -2.41
N GLN A 41 -5.24 -1.58 -1.23
CA GLN A 41 -5.18 -2.99 -0.85
C GLN A 41 -6.07 -3.90 -1.67
N PHE A 42 -7.28 -3.45 -2.01
CA PHE A 42 -8.28 -4.29 -2.68
C PHE A 42 -8.41 -4.00 -4.18
N GLY A 43 -8.07 -2.80 -4.63
CA GLY A 43 -8.13 -2.41 -6.04
C GLY A 43 -6.79 -2.60 -6.73
N THR A 44 -5.85 -1.70 -6.42
CA THR A 44 -4.67 -1.52 -7.27
C THR A 44 -3.65 -2.64 -7.12
N LEU A 45 -3.36 -3.11 -5.90
CA LEU A 45 -2.41 -4.19 -5.67
C LEU A 45 -2.86 -5.52 -6.31
N PRO A 46 -4.09 -6.03 -6.09
CA PRO A 46 -4.52 -7.30 -6.67
C PRO A 46 -4.54 -7.28 -8.19
N MET A 47 -4.93 -6.15 -8.78
CA MET A 47 -4.94 -5.98 -10.24
C MET A 47 -3.52 -6.03 -10.82
N MET A 48 -2.55 -5.37 -10.15
CA MET A 48 -1.15 -5.41 -10.57
C MET A 48 -0.53 -6.81 -10.41
N GLU A 49 -0.82 -7.51 -9.31
CA GLU A 49 -0.32 -8.88 -9.09
C GLU A 49 -0.88 -9.84 -10.14
N LYS A 50 -2.18 -9.79 -10.43
CA LYS A 50 -2.80 -10.60 -11.50
C LYS A 50 -2.18 -10.32 -12.87
N ARG A 51 -1.93 -9.06 -13.20
CA ARG A 51 -1.28 -8.67 -14.47
C ARG A 51 0.16 -9.20 -14.57
N ASN A 52 0.92 -9.15 -13.48
CA ASN A 52 2.29 -9.64 -13.47
C ASN A 52 2.37 -11.17 -13.53
N LEU A 53 1.48 -11.88 -12.83
CA LEU A 53 1.33 -13.34 -12.93
C LEU A 53 1.02 -13.79 -14.38
N ALA A 54 0.19 -13.05 -15.11
CA ALA A 54 -0.15 -13.37 -16.49
C ALA A 54 1.01 -13.11 -17.49
N ARG A 55 1.91 -12.16 -17.18
CA ARG A 55 3.00 -11.76 -18.08
C ARG A 55 4.33 -12.43 -17.80
N ARG A 56 4.55 -12.91 -16.57
CA ARG A 56 5.83 -13.46 -16.12
C ARG A 56 5.57 -14.77 -15.38
N PRO A 57 5.83 -15.94 -15.99
CA PRO A 57 5.57 -17.24 -15.36
C PRO A 57 6.40 -17.46 -14.09
N ASP A 58 7.59 -16.89 -14.05
CA ASP A 58 8.56 -16.86 -12.93
C ASP A 58 8.18 -15.86 -11.82
N TYR A 59 7.15 -15.03 -12.02
CA TYR A 59 6.69 -14.08 -11.01
C TYR A 59 6.08 -14.76 -9.78
N ALA A 60 5.54 -15.97 -9.93
CA ALA A 60 5.00 -16.75 -8.81
C ALA A 60 6.07 -17.07 -7.76
N GLU A 61 7.32 -17.32 -8.19
CA GLU A 61 8.45 -17.58 -7.27
C GLU A 61 8.92 -16.30 -6.57
N VAL A 62 8.93 -15.16 -7.28
CA VAL A 62 9.16 -13.83 -6.67
C VAL A 62 8.06 -13.51 -5.64
N MET A 63 6.84 -13.96 -5.90
CA MET A 63 5.69 -13.80 -5.02
C MET A 63 5.81 -14.60 -3.71
N LYS A 64 6.65 -15.63 -3.66
CA LYS A 64 6.94 -16.40 -2.45
C LYS A 64 8.05 -15.77 -1.61
N ARG A 65 9.04 -15.14 -2.25
CA ARG A 65 10.26 -14.62 -1.59
C ARG A 65 10.16 -13.18 -1.10
N VAL A 66 9.43 -12.33 -1.82
CA VAL A 66 9.41 -10.88 -1.55
C VAL A 66 8.08 -10.48 -0.90
N PRO A 67 8.05 -9.86 0.28
CA PRO A 67 6.81 -9.44 0.93
C PRO A 67 6.02 -8.42 0.11
N ARG A 68 4.70 -8.38 0.28
CA ARG A 68 3.76 -7.66 -0.59
C ARG A 68 3.84 -6.14 -0.40
N LEU A 69 3.62 -5.71 0.84
CA LEU A 69 3.40 -4.30 1.22
C LEU A 69 4.53 -3.73 2.08
N PHE A 70 5.00 -4.46 3.09
CA PHE A 70 6.04 -3.97 3.98
C PHE A 70 7.40 -3.99 3.28
N PRO A 71 8.20 -2.90 3.35
CA PRO A 71 9.57 -2.87 2.85
C PRO A 71 10.45 -3.69 3.80
N TRP A 72 10.29 -5.02 3.75
CA TRP A 72 11.08 -5.97 4.51
C TRP A 72 12.02 -6.68 3.56
N PHE A 73 13.22 -7.02 4.06
CA PHE A 73 14.24 -7.70 3.27
C PHE A 73 13.68 -8.99 2.63
N PRO A 74 14.01 -9.28 1.36
CA PRO A 74 13.61 -10.51 0.70
C PRO A 74 14.07 -11.71 1.52
N LYS A 75 13.20 -12.71 1.70
CA LYS A 75 13.65 -13.99 2.28
C LYS A 75 14.38 -14.78 1.19
N SER A 76 15.61 -15.19 1.51
CA SER A 76 16.51 -15.97 0.65
C SER A 76 15.86 -17.26 0.15
#